data_AF-A0A2T4UDK9-F1
#
_entry.id   AF-A0A2T4UDK9-F1
#
_cell.length_a   1.000
_cell.length_b   1.000
_cell.length_c   1.000
_cell.angle_alpha   90.00
_cell.angle_beta   90.00
_cell.angle_gamma   90.00
#
_symmetry.space_group_name_H-M   'P 1'
#
loop_
_entity.id
_entity.type
_entity.pdbx_description
1 polymer ?
#
loop_
_entity_poly.entity_id
_entity_poly.type
_entity_poly.pdbx_seq_one_letter_code
_entity_poly.pdbx_strand_id
1 'polypeptide(L)'
;MSSLTATDHVDVLIVGAGLSGIGTAWHLQDKQPGKTYAILEARDSSGGTWDLFRYPGIRSDSDLSTFAYAFKPWTGEKAIADGPDILRYLRDTAADAGIDQHIRYGHRVTRASWSTPEQRWTVEAQRAEDGETVRMTASVLFCASGYYRYDEGYSPTFPGAEDFGGRIVHPQHWPEDLDVTGKKIVVIGSGATAVTLIPALAKQGAAKVTQLQRSPSYVMSLPEKDAIADALRKVFGDRRGHELTRRKNIFQQRMLYKFCQKYPDRARKIIRALTDKQLPEHIDVDVHFKPKYGPWDQRLCAVPNGDLFRAFRKGTADIVTDGIETFTPTGIRLSSGGELEADIIVTATGLNLLLFGGVEAEVDGEVVDVTKALAYKGMMLSGIPNFAFAIGYTNSSWTLKVDLVCEHLCRVLAHMDAHGLGTFMPVLDDPDMPTRPLLDFSAGYVQRSLHLLPKQGASAPWHLAMDYNEDVRHLRDQPVTDPALRFEPAADRRAVEAVA
;
A
#
# COMPACT_ATOMS: atom_id res chain seq x y z
N MET A 1 1.66 -8.34 -43.47
CA MET A 1 0.57 -7.52 -42.89
C MET A 1 -0.39 -8.50 -42.23
N SER A 2 -0.11 -8.82 -40.97
CA SER A 2 -0.92 -9.75 -40.17
C SER A 2 -2.13 -8.99 -39.63
N SER A 3 -3.28 -9.63 -39.72
CA SER A 3 -4.60 -9.10 -39.33
C SER A 3 -4.61 -8.57 -37.89
N LEU A 4 -5.21 -7.39 -37.70
CA LEU A 4 -5.69 -6.91 -36.40
C LEU A 4 -6.63 -7.96 -35.80
N THR A 5 -6.11 -8.75 -34.85
CA THR A 5 -6.89 -9.73 -34.07
C THR A 5 -7.90 -8.98 -33.19
N ALA A 6 -9.11 -9.53 -33.08
CA ALA A 6 -10.25 -8.99 -32.35
C ALA A 6 -9.85 -8.36 -31.00
N THR A 7 -10.19 -7.08 -30.81
CA THR A 7 -9.91 -6.34 -29.58
C THR A 7 -10.75 -6.90 -28.44
N ASP A 8 -10.08 -7.49 -27.45
CA ASP A 8 -10.70 -8.04 -26.24
C ASP A 8 -11.23 -6.90 -25.37
N HIS A 9 -12.55 -6.71 -25.36
CA HIS A 9 -13.24 -5.64 -24.64
C HIS A 9 -13.84 -6.14 -23.34
N VAL A 10 -13.69 -5.35 -22.27
CA VAL A 10 -14.36 -5.59 -20.97
C VAL A 10 -15.02 -4.32 -20.44
N ASP A 11 -16.06 -4.44 -19.62
CA ASP A 11 -16.69 -3.26 -19.02
C ASP A 11 -15.74 -2.56 -18.04
N VAL A 12 -15.00 -3.33 -17.24
CA VAL A 12 -14.02 -2.80 -16.29
C VAL A 12 -12.67 -3.52 -16.42
N LEU A 13 -11.62 -2.77 -16.73
CA LEU A 13 -10.24 -3.29 -16.70
C LEU A 13 -9.55 -2.86 -15.41
N ILE A 14 -9.06 -3.83 -14.65
CA ILE A 14 -8.36 -3.61 -13.39
C ILE A 14 -6.86 -3.77 -13.62
N VAL A 15 -6.04 -2.81 -13.18
CA VAL A 15 -4.58 -2.88 -13.27
C VAL A 15 -4.00 -3.25 -11.91
N GLY A 16 -3.46 -4.47 -11.78
CA GLY A 16 -2.82 -5.01 -10.58
C GLY A 16 -3.66 -6.07 -9.85
N ALA A 17 -3.07 -7.24 -9.61
CA ALA A 17 -3.66 -8.38 -8.89
C ALA A 17 -3.21 -8.44 -7.41
N GLY A 18 -3.05 -7.26 -6.80
CA GLY A 18 -2.86 -7.13 -5.36
C GLY A 18 -4.17 -7.10 -4.59
N LEU A 19 -4.08 -6.77 -3.31
CA LEU A 19 -5.23 -6.67 -2.41
C LEU A 19 -6.32 -5.71 -2.93
N SER A 20 -5.96 -4.58 -3.54
CA SER A 20 -6.97 -3.67 -4.11
C SER A 20 -7.69 -4.28 -5.31
N GLY A 21 -6.97 -4.94 -6.23
CA GLY A 21 -7.56 -5.49 -7.45
C GLY A 21 -8.48 -6.68 -7.21
N ILE A 22 -8.05 -7.60 -6.32
CA ILE A 22 -8.88 -8.73 -5.87
C ILE A 22 -10.16 -8.22 -5.18
N GLY A 23 -10.02 -7.19 -4.32
CA GLY A 23 -11.17 -6.56 -3.66
C GLY A 23 -12.15 -5.96 -4.67
N THR A 24 -11.67 -5.18 -5.65
CA THR A 24 -12.50 -4.59 -6.69
C THR A 24 -13.24 -5.66 -7.50
N ALA A 25 -12.55 -6.70 -7.95
CA ALA A 25 -13.16 -7.78 -8.73
C ALA A 25 -14.29 -8.48 -7.95
N TRP A 26 -14.08 -8.75 -6.66
CA TRP A 26 -15.13 -9.34 -5.82
C TRP A 26 -16.38 -8.44 -5.74
N HIS A 27 -16.19 -7.13 -5.49
CA HIS A 27 -17.32 -6.19 -5.43
C HIS A 27 -18.03 -6.05 -6.78
N LEU A 28 -17.30 -6.12 -7.90
CA LEU A 28 -17.91 -6.15 -9.24
C LEU A 28 -18.76 -7.41 -9.44
N GLN A 29 -18.25 -8.60 -9.10
CA GLN A 29 -19.05 -9.83 -9.19
C GLN A 29 -20.31 -9.79 -8.32
N ASP A 30 -20.20 -9.29 -7.08
CA ASP A 30 -21.31 -9.21 -6.12
C ASP A 30 -22.36 -8.17 -6.52
N LYS A 31 -21.94 -6.98 -6.96
CA LYS A 31 -22.83 -5.82 -7.15
C LYS A 31 -23.14 -5.50 -8.60
N GLN A 32 -22.32 -5.99 -9.53
CA GLN A 32 -22.41 -5.76 -10.96
C GLN A 32 -22.31 -7.08 -11.75
N PRO A 33 -23.11 -8.12 -11.43
CA PRO A 33 -22.95 -9.48 -11.98
C PRO A 33 -23.11 -9.56 -13.51
N GLY A 34 -23.71 -8.56 -14.15
CA GLY A 34 -23.83 -8.47 -15.61
C GLY A 34 -22.63 -7.83 -16.32
N LYS A 35 -21.66 -7.28 -15.59
CA LYS A 35 -20.49 -6.60 -16.16
C LYS A 35 -19.30 -7.54 -16.26
N THR A 36 -18.63 -7.48 -17.40
CA THR A 36 -17.38 -8.19 -17.67
C THR A 36 -16.19 -7.43 -17.08
N TYR A 37 -15.18 -8.16 -16.62
CA TYR A 37 -13.93 -7.56 -16.16
C TYR A 37 -12.74 -8.47 -16.43
N ALA A 38 -11.55 -7.87 -16.45
CA ALA A 38 -10.26 -8.55 -16.46
C ALA A 38 -9.28 -7.82 -15.52
N ILE A 39 -8.29 -8.55 -15.01
CA ILE A 39 -7.19 -8.00 -14.21
C ILE A 39 -5.88 -8.21 -14.98
N LEU A 40 -5.12 -7.15 -15.22
CA LEU A 40 -3.76 -7.24 -15.77
C LEU A 40 -2.73 -7.12 -14.64
N GLU A 41 -1.87 -8.11 -14.49
CA GLU A 41 -0.79 -8.13 -13.50
C GLU A 41 0.55 -8.24 -14.19
N ALA A 42 1.47 -7.33 -13.88
CA ALA A 42 2.79 -7.29 -14.51
C ALA A 42 3.67 -8.50 -14.13
N ARG A 43 3.43 -9.09 -12.95
CA ARG A 43 4.17 -10.24 -12.42
C ARG A 43 3.51 -11.55 -12.82
N ASP A 44 4.23 -12.65 -12.61
CA ASP A 44 3.78 -14.03 -12.77
C ASP A 44 2.90 -14.51 -11.60
N SER A 45 2.65 -13.64 -10.62
CA SER A 45 1.98 -14.00 -9.37
C SER A 45 1.05 -12.88 -8.85
N SER A 46 -0.01 -13.29 -8.17
CA SER A 46 -0.91 -12.40 -7.44
C SER A 46 -0.47 -12.20 -5.98
N GLY A 47 -1.01 -11.17 -5.34
CA GLY A 47 -0.75 -10.82 -3.93
C GLY A 47 -0.09 -9.46 -3.73
N GLY A 48 0.42 -8.85 -4.82
CA GLY A 48 1.07 -7.53 -4.80
C GLY A 48 2.22 -7.50 -3.79
N THR A 49 2.20 -6.51 -2.91
CA THR A 49 3.21 -6.30 -1.85
C THR A 49 3.52 -7.55 -1.02
N TRP A 50 2.52 -8.40 -0.77
CA TRP A 50 2.66 -9.60 0.06
C TRP A 50 3.37 -10.76 -0.64
N ASP A 51 3.46 -10.72 -1.97
CA ASP A 51 4.27 -11.64 -2.75
C ASP A 51 5.62 -11.03 -3.17
N LEU A 52 5.66 -9.70 -3.37
CA LEU A 52 6.87 -8.96 -3.72
C LEU A 52 7.93 -9.04 -2.62
N PHE A 53 7.54 -8.72 -1.37
CA PHE A 53 8.49 -8.66 -0.27
C PHE A 53 8.65 -10.02 0.40
N ARG A 54 9.83 -10.62 0.25
CA ARG A 54 10.13 -11.98 0.73
C ARG A 54 11.12 -12.04 1.90
N TYR A 55 11.47 -10.90 2.47
CA TYR A 55 12.38 -10.84 3.61
C TYR A 55 11.77 -11.45 4.88
N PRO A 56 12.58 -12.03 5.79
CA PRO A 56 12.06 -12.76 6.93
C PRO A 56 11.35 -11.84 7.93
N GLY A 57 10.26 -12.36 8.48
CA GLY A 57 9.47 -11.68 9.50
C GLY A 57 8.37 -10.75 8.96
N ILE A 58 8.30 -10.52 7.63
CA ILE A 58 7.26 -9.66 7.02
C ILE A 58 5.87 -9.94 7.59
N ARG A 59 5.16 -8.88 7.94
CA ARG A 59 3.87 -8.92 8.64
C ARG A 59 3.10 -7.63 8.45
N SER A 60 1.81 -7.65 8.82
CA SER A 60 0.99 -6.44 8.87
C SER A 60 1.28 -5.61 10.12
N ASP A 61 1.29 -4.28 9.98
CA ASP A 61 1.24 -3.34 11.12
C ASP A 61 -0.21 -3.00 11.53
N SER A 62 -1.20 -3.66 10.91
CA SER A 62 -2.63 -3.53 11.24
C SER A 62 -3.17 -4.88 11.70
N ASP A 63 -4.17 -4.84 12.56
CA ASP A 63 -4.88 -6.05 12.94
C ASP A 63 -5.70 -6.61 11.76
N LEU A 64 -5.76 -7.93 11.64
CA LEU A 64 -6.45 -8.60 10.54
C LEU A 64 -7.98 -8.52 10.65
N SER A 65 -8.54 -8.10 11.80
CA SER A 65 -9.98 -7.83 11.87
C SER A 65 -10.37 -6.58 11.09
N THR A 66 -9.44 -5.63 10.92
CA THR A 66 -9.65 -4.42 10.12
C THR A 66 -8.94 -4.47 8.76
N PHE A 67 -7.88 -5.28 8.61
CA PHE A 67 -7.14 -5.45 7.37
C PHE A 67 -7.71 -6.52 6.43
N ALA A 68 -8.49 -7.49 6.92
CA ALA A 68 -9.25 -8.39 6.04
C ALA A 68 -10.38 -7.64 5.31
N TYR A 69 -10.91 -8.27 4.27
CA TYR A 69 -12.07 -7.76 3.54
C TYR A 69 -13.32 -7.90 4.39
N ALA A 70 -14.23 -6.93 4.30
CA ALA A 70 -15.50 -7.02 5.03
C ALA A 70 -16.32 -8.26 4.64
N PHE A 71 -16.22 -8.70 3.38
CA PHE A 71 -16.94 -9.85 2.83
C PHE A 71 -16.26 -11.20 3.08
N LYS A 72 -14.96 -11.21 3.41
CA LYS A 72 -14.20 -12.43 3.72
C LYS A 72 -13.45 -12.23 5.04
N PRO A 73 -14.11 -12.46 6.19
CA PRO A 73 -13.49 -12.29 7.51
C PRO A 73 -12.23 -13.13 7.70
N TRP A 74 -11.25 -12.58 8.41
CA TRP A 74 -10.07 -13.32 8.85
C TRP A 74 -10.42 -14.40 9.89
N THR A 75 -10.03 -15.65 9.60
CA THR A 75 -10.24 -16.81 10.47
C THR A 75 -8.97 -17.28 11.19
N GLY A 76 -7.81 -16.72 10.87
CA GLY A 76 -6.54 -17.08 11.52
C GLY A 76 -6.47 -16.62 12.99
N GLU A 77 -5.64 -17.33 13.78
CA GLU A 77 -5.48 -17.03 15.21
C GLU A 77 -4.71 -15.73 15.47
N LYS A 78 -3.75 -15.37 14.60
CA LYS A 78 -2.92 -14.17 14.78
C LYS A 78 -3.72 -12.94 14.36
N ALA A 79 -3.88 -12.00 15.29
CA ALA A 79 -4.42 -10.68 14.98
C ALA A 79 -3.41 -9.86 14.16
N ILE A 80 -2.12 -10.05 14.40
CA ILE A 80 -1.03 -9.54 13.56
C ILE A 80 -0.46 -10.71 12.75
N ALA A 81 -0.94 -10.89 11.53
CA ALA A 81 -0.55 -12.01 10.68
C ALA A 81 0.76 -11.74 9.94
N ASP A 82 1.49 -12.82 9.66
CA ASP A 82 2.69 -12.80 8.83
C ASP A 82 2.34 -12.74 7.33
N GLY A 83 3.32 -12.35 6.52
CA GLY A 83 3.15 -12.20 5.07
C GLY A 83 2.66 -13.47 4.37
N PRO A 84 3.18 -14.68 4.67
CA PRO A 84 2.68 -15.92 4.10
C PRO A 84 1.21 -16.19 4.41
N ASP A 85 0.75 -15.95 5.65
CA ASP A 85 -0.64 -16.12 6.02
C ASP A 85 -1.55 -15.11 5.28
N ILE A 86 -1.10 -13.87 5.09
CA ILE A 86 -1.84 -12.84 4.34
C ILE A 86 -1.87 -13.16 2.84
N LEU A 87 -0.76 -13.60 2.26
CA LEU A 87 -0.67 -13.97 0.86
C LEU A 87 -1.60 -15.15 0.54
N ARG A 88 -1.62 -16.16 1.41
CA ARG A 88 -2.55 -17.29 1.31
C ARG A 88 -4.00 -16.81 1.36
N TYR A 89 -4.34 -15.97 2.34
CA TYR A 89 -5.69 -15.40 2.44
C TYR A 89 -6.14 -14.65 1.17
N LEU A 90 -5.24 -13.88 0.54
CA LEU A 90 -5.56 -13.18 -0.71
C LEU A 90 -5.79 -14.16 -1.86
N ARG A 91 -4.94 -15.18 -2.00
CA ARG A 91 -5.08 -16.20 -3.05
C ARG A 91 -6.33 -17.06 -2.85
N ASP A 92 -6.61 -17.46 -1.61
CA ASP A 92 -7.85 -18.16 -1.26
C ASP A 92 -9.06 -17.26 -1.54
N THR A 93 -8.98 -15.95 -1.32
CA THR A 93 -10.06 -15.01 -1.66
C THR A 93 -10.32 -14.97 -3.16
N ALA A 94 -9.25 -14.91 -3.96
CA ALA A 94 -9.39 -14.91 -5.41
C ALA A 94 -9.96 -16.24 -5.93
N ALA A 95 -9.41 -17.38 -5.47
CA ALA A 95 -9.83 -18.71 -5.89
C ALA A 95 -11.28 -19.04 -5.50
N ASP A 96 -11.69 -18.74 -4.26
CA ASP A 96 -13.07 -19.03 -3.80
C ASP A 96 -14.13 -18.29 -4.62
N ALA A 97 -13.79 -17.13 -5.18
CA ALA A 97 -14.67 -16.32 -6.03
C ALA A 97 -14.37 -16.50 -7.54
N GLY A 98 -13.47 -17.42 -7.92
CA GLY A 98 -13.04 -17.62 -9.30
C GLY A 98 -12.35 -16.42 -9.96
N ILE A 99 -11.95 -15.41 -9.18
CA ILE A 99 -11.31 -14.18 -9.67
C ILE A 99 -9.95 -14.47 -10.30
N ASP A 100 -9.27 -15.51 -9.82
CA ASP A 100 -7.98 -15.96 -10.34
C ASP A 100 -8.01 -16.31 -11.83
N GLN A 101 -9.15 -16.79 -12.33
CA GLN A 101 -9.38 -17.10 -13.75
C GLN A 101 -9.49 -15.85 -14.63
N HIS A 102 -9.71 -14.67 -14.02
CA HIS A 102 -9.80 -13.38 -14.72
C HIS A 102 -8.48 -12.58 -14.68
N ILE A 103 -7.42 -13.14 -14.06
CA ILE A 103 -6.11 -12.50 -13.98
C ILE A 103 -5.24 -12.93 -15.16
N ARG A 104 -4.71 -11.94 -15.89
CA ARG A 104 -3.68 -12.14 -16.91
C ARG A 104 -2.33 -11.71 -16.33
N TYR A 105 -1.57 -12.71 -15.91
CA TYR A 105 -0.22 -12.54 -15.39
C TYR A 105 0.79 -12.21 -16.49
N GLY A 106 1.90 -11.58 -16.12
CA GLY A 106 2.94 -11.16 -17.07
C GLY A 106 2.49 -10.07 -18.05
N HIS A 107 1.45 -9.30 -17.73
CA HIS A 107 0.93 -8.21 -18.56
C HIS A 107 1.16 -6.87 -17.86
N ARG A 108 2.26 -6.19 -18.22
CA ARG A 108 2.59 -4.86 -17.69
C ARG A 108 1.90 -3.80 -18.51
N VAL A 109 0.87 -3.15 -17.97
CA VAL A 109 0.25 -1.98 -18.61
C VAL A 109 1.28 -0.85 -18.68
N THR A 110 1.44 -0.27 -19.87
CA THR A 110 2.38 0.85 -20.12
C THR A 110 1.66 2.12 -20.54
N ARG A 111 0.54 2.00 -21.26
CA ARG A 111 -0.24 3.15 -21.76
C ARG A 111 -1.73 2.86 -21.69
N ALA A 112 -2.53 3.89 -21.40
CA ALA A 112 -3.97 3.87 -21.51
C ALA A 112 -4.46 5.16 -22.18
N SER A 113 -5.20 5.03 -23.28
CA SER A 113 -5.68 6.16 -24.08
C SER A 113 -7.20 6.15 -24.13
N TRP A 114 -7.83 7.22 -23.63
CA TRP A 114 -9.27 7.42 -23.72
C TRP A 114 -9.65 8.07 -25.05
N SER A 115 -10.74 7.58 -25.63
CA SER A 115 -11.41 8.19 -26.79
C SER A 115 -12.80 8.67 -26.37
N THR A 116 -13.01 9.98 -26.40
CA THR A 116 -14.32 10.59 -26.14
C THR A 116 -15.36 10.20 -27.19
N PRO A 117 -15.06 10.16 -28.49
CA PRO A 117 -16.01 9.68 -29.50
C PRO A 117 -16.47 8.23 -29.27
N GLU A 118 -15.57 7.35 -28.83
CA GLU A 118 -15.87 5.93 -28.61
C GLU A 118 -16.30 5.60 -27.18
N GLN A 119 -16.16 6.55 -26.25
CA GLN A 119 -16.36 6.39 -24.81
C GLN A 119 -15.69 5.13 -24.22
N ARG A 120 -14.42 4.90 -24.60
CA ARG A 120 -13.64 3.75 -24.12
C ARG A 120 -12.16 4.06 -23.98
N TRP A 121 -11.53 3.33 -23.08
CA TRP A 121 -10.09 3.20 -22.97
C TRP A 121 -9.58 2.16 -23.97
N THR A 122 -8.46 2.46 -24.64
CA THR A 122 -7.57 1.47 -25.25
C THR A 122 -6.34 1.34 -24.37
N VAL A 123 -6.05 0.14 -23.90
CA VAL A 123 -4.99 -0.13 -22.92
C VAL A 123 -3.93 -1.03 -23.55
N GLU A 124 -2.70 -0.55 -23.53
CA GLU A 124 -1.53 -1.25 -24.05
C GLU A 124 -0.75 -1.89 -22.89
N ALA A 125 -0.43 -3.17 -23.03
CA ALA A 125 0.39 -3.90 -22.07
C ALA A 125 1.52 -4.65 -22.76
N GLN A 126 2.71 -4.65 -22.16
CA GLN A 126 3.80 -5.52 -22.58
C GLN A 126 3.62 -6.90 -21.96
N ARG A 127 3.60 -7.93 -22.81
CA ARG A 127 3.56 -9.33 -22.38
C ARG A 127 4.97 -9.83 -22.07
N ALA A 128 5.18 -10.37 -20.88
CA ALA A 128 6.50 -10.78 -20.40
C ALA A 128 7.09 -11.99 -21.18
N GLU A 129 6.24 -12.83 -21.78
CA GLU A 129 6.65 -14.04 -22.49
C GLU A 129 7.51 -13.74 -23.72
N ASP A 130 7.15 -12.74 -24.51
CA ASP A 130 7.77 -12.42 -25.80
C ASP A 130 8.06 -10.93 -26.02
N GLY A 131 7.66 -10.08 -25.07
CA GLY A 131 7.82 -8.62 -25.16
C GLY A 131 6.82 -7.94 -26.09
N GLU A 132 5.82 -8.65 -26.63
CA GLU A 132 4.84 -8.04 -27.52
C GLU A 132 3.93 -7.06 -26.77
N THR A 133 3.63 -5.93 -27.41
CA THR A 133 2.58 -5.02 -26.95
C THR A 133 1.22 -5.58 -27.37
N VAL A 134 0.41 -5.98 -26.38
CA VAL A 134 -0.98 -6.37 -26.58
C VAL A 134 -1.93 -5.22 -26.26
N ARG A 135 -3.10 -5.22 -26.89
CA ARG A 135 -4.14 -4.20 -26.71
C ARG A 135 -5.44 -4.81 -26.20
N MET A 136 -6.05 -4.14 -25.24
CA MET A 136 -7.41 -4.40 -24.76
C MET A 136 -8.20 -3.11 -24.76
N THR A 137 -9.52 -3.19 -24.78
CA THR A 137 -10.37 -2.01 -24.58
C THR A 137 -11.23 -2.16 -23.35
N ALA A 138 -11.58 -1.03 -22.72
CA ALA A 138 -12.44 -1.04 -21.55
C ALA A 138 -13.35 0.18 -21.47
N SER A 139 -14.56 0.02 -20.95
CA SER A 139 -15.42 1.17 -20.64
C SER A 139 -14.91 1.94 -19.42
N VAL A 140 -14.40 1.24 -18.41
CA VAL A 140 -13.84 1.83 -17.18
C VAL A 140 -12.46 1.26 -16.88
N LEU A 141 -11.52 2.13 -16.52
CA LEU A 141 -10.19 1.75 -16.07
C LEU A 141 -10.08 1.93 -14.55
N PHE A 142 -9.80 0.84 -13.83
CA PHE A 142 -9.58 0.86 -12.39
C PHE A 142 -8.13 0.54 -12.05
N CYS A 143 -7.40 1.54 -11.53
CA CYS A 143 -6.01 1.35 -11.16
C CYS A 143 -5.87 0.84 -9.71
N ALA A 144 -5.40 -0.41 -9.58
CA ALA A 144 -5.18 -1.11 -8.32
C ALA A 144 -3.69 -1.49 -8.11
N SER A 145 -2.77 -0.83 -8.82
CA SER A 145 -1.33 -1.11 -8.84
C SER A 145 -0.61 -0.83 -7.51
N GLY A 146 -1.30 -0.21 -6.55
CA GLY A 146 -0.66 0.39 -5.39
C GLY A 146 0.19 1.60 -5.77
N TYR A 147 1.11 1.97 -4.87
CA TYR A 147 1.92 3.18 -4.97
C TYR A 147 3.42 2.91 -4.85
N TYR A 148 3.84 1.64 -4.80
CA TYR A 148 5.25 1.27 -4.72
C TYR A 148 5.79 0.91 -6.09
N ARG A 149 7.01 1.37 -6.36
CA ARG A 149 7.82 0.89 -7.48
C ARG A 149 8.33 -0.52 -7.16
N TYR A 150 8.04 -1.50 -8.01
CA TYR A 150 8.35 -2.92 -7.75
C TYR A 150 9.74 -3.35 -8.25
N ASP A 151 10.24 -2.70 -9.30
CA ASP A 151 11.56 -2.94 -9.92
C ASP A 151 12.72 -2.32 -9.11
N GLU A 152 12.45 -1.26 -8.33
CA GLU A 152 13.51 -0.53 -7.63
C GLU A 152 13.05 0.05 -6.29
N GLY A 153 13.72 -0.36 -5.22
CA GLY A 153 13.61 0.25 -3.89
C GLY A 153 14.54 1.43 -3.70
N TYR A 154 14.34 2.23 -2.64
CA TYR A 154 15.19 3.39 -2.41
C TYR A 154 16.57 2.97 -1.90
N SER A 155 17.58 3.04 -2.78
CA SER A 155 18.97 2.69 -2.47
C SER A 155 19.85 3.94 -2.52
N PRO A 156 20.08 4.63 -1.39
CA PRO A 156 21.03 5.75 -1.37
C PRO A 156 22.44 5.23 -1.65
N THR A 157 23.28 6.07 -2.26
CA THR A 157 24.70 5.76 -2.42
C THR A 157 25.37 5.78 -1.05
N PHE A 158 26.06 4.69 -0.72
CA PHE A 158 26.94 4.61 0.45
C PHE A 158 28.39 4.66 -0.01
N PRO A 159 29.20 5.62 0.44
CA PRO A 159 30.63 5.65 0.12
C PRO A 159 31.32 4.34 0.52
N GLY A 160 32.19 3.80 -0.33
CA GLY A 160 32.97 2.59 -0.06
C GLY A 160 32.16 1.28 -0.07
N ALA A 161 30.90 1.30 -0.52
CA ALA A 161 30.06 0.09 -0.56
C ALA A 161 30.65 -1.00 -1.46
N GLU A 162 31.35 -0.60 -2.52
CA GLU A 162 32.12 -1.43 -3.43
C GLU A 162 33.30 -2.15 -2.77
N ASP A 163 33.82 -1.60 -1.66
CA ASP A 163 34.97 -2.14 -0.94
C ASP A 163 34.58 -3.16 0.14
N PHE A 164 33.28 -3.24 0.49
CA PHE A 164 32.81 -4.14 1.53
C PHE A 164 32.96 -5.61 1.10
N GLY A 165 33.72 -6.40 1.87
CA GLY A 165 34.00 -7.80 1.54
C GLY A 165 32.85 -8.78 1.82
N GLY A 166 31.78 -8.31 2.47
CA GLY A 166 30.58 -9.09 2.79
C GLY A 166 29.46 -8.93 1.76
N ARG A 167 28.24 -9.33 2.14
CA ARG A 167 27.06 -9.25 1.26
C ARG A 167 26.19 -8.04 1.61
N ILE A 168 25.87 -7.22 0.61
CA ILE A 168 24.86 -6.14 0.74
C ILE A 168 23.53 -6.65 0.19
N VAL A 169 22.46 -6.52 0.98
CA VAL A 169 21.12 -7.01 0.63
C VAL A 169 20.09 -5.90 0.80
N HIS A 170 19.31 -5.63 -0.25
CA HIS A 170 18.14 -4.76 -0.15
C HIS A 170 16.87 -5.58 0.11
N PRO A 171 16.02 -5.23 1.10
CA PRO A 171 14.85 -6.05 1.47
C PRO A 171 13.85 -6.33 0.35
N GLN A 172 13.73 -5.42 -0.64
CA GLN A 172 12.86 -5.61 -1.81
C GLN A 172 13.31 -6.74 -2.74
N HIS A 173 14.61 -7.06 -2.76
CA HIS A 173 15.20 -8.10 -3.59
C HIS A 173 15.89 -9.15 -2.70
N TRP A 174 15.14 -9.63 -1.69
CA TRP A 174 15.67 -10.56 -0.70
C TRP A 174 16.08 -11.90 -1.35
N PRO A 175 17.34 -12.35 -1.22
CA PRO A 175 17.77 -13.62 -1.78
C PRO A 175 17.16 -14.81 -1.03
N GLU A 176 16.67 -15.80 -1.79
CA GLU A 176 16.02 -17.00 -1.23
C GLU A 176 17.01 -17.90 -0.48
N ASP A 177 18.29 -17.86 -0.86
CA ASP A 177 19.37 -18.72 -0.38
C ASP A 177 20.26 -18.06 0.69
N LEU A 178 19.85 -16.90 1.23
CA LEU A 178 20.68 -16.16 2.18
C LEU A 178 20.79 -16.88 3.53
N ASP A 179 21.93 -17.53 3.79
CA ASP A 179 22.27 -18.07 5.11
C ASP A 179 22.82 -16.97 6.03
N VAL A 180 22.14 -16.80 7.17
CA VAL A 180 22.44 -15.80 8.19
C VAL A 180 23.05 -16.43 9.44
N THR A 181 23.18 -17.76 9.49
CA THR A 181 23.62 -18.49 10.67
C THR A 181 25.04 -18.10 11.08
N GLY A 182 25.21 -17.71 12.33
CA GLY A 182 26.50 -17.30 12.88
C GLY A 182 27.05 -15.98 12.33
N LYS A 183 26.31 -15.26 11.49
CA LYS A 183 26.75 -14.00 10.87
C LYS A 183 26.51 -12.78 11.76
N LYS A 184 27.40 -11.79 11.67
CA LYS A 184 27.18 -10.42 12.15
C LYS A 184 26.46 -9.64 11.06
N ILE A 185 25.32 -9.06 11.40
CA ILE A 185 24.47 -8.38 10.42
C ILE A 185 24.22 -6.95 10.89
N VAL A 186 24.46 -5.97 10.01
CA VAL A 186 24.03 -4.59 10.24
C VAL A 186 22.79 -4.30 9.39
N VAL A 187 21.69 -3.92 10.03
CA VAL A 187 20.45 -3.49 9.36
C VAL A 187 20.36 -1.98 9.38
N ILE A 188 20.52 -1.34 8.22
CA ILE A 188 20.45 0.12 8.06
C ILE A 188 18.99 0.53 7.92
N GLY A 189 18.47 1.26 8.91
CA GLY A 189 17.12 1.81 8.90
C GLY A 189 16.42 1.73 10.25
N SER A 190 15.33 2.48 10.39
CA SER A 190 14.49 2.54 11.60
C SER A 190 13.00 2.39 11.30
N GLY A 191 12.64 2.11 10.04
CA GLY A 191 11.26 1.90 9.61
C GLY A 191 10.74 0.50 9.95
N ALA A 192 9.48 0.24 9.57
CA ALA A 192 8.80 -1.04 9.79
C ALA A 192 9.60 -2.24 9.26
N THR A 193 10.24 -2.11 8.09
CA THR A 193 11.09 -3.15 7.50
C THR A 193 12.24 -3.54 8.44
N ALA A 194 12.96 -2.56 9.01
CA ALA A 194 14.08 -2.83 9.91
C ALA A 194 13.60 -3.49 11.21
N VAL A 195 12.57 -2.91 11.86
CA VAL A 195 11.95 -3.43 13.09
C VAL A 195 11.44 -4.87 12.94
N THR A 196 11.05 -5.25 11.72
CA THR A 196 10.58 -6.59 11.40
C THR A 196 11.72 -7.57 11.17
N LEU A 197 12.74 -7.15 10.41
CA LEU A 197 13.91 -7.96 10.07
C LEU A 197 14.74 -8.35 11.29
N ILE A 198 15.03 -7.39 12.18
CA ILE A 198 15.97 -7.59 13.29
C ILE A 198 15.63 -8.82 14.15
N PRO A 199 14.41 -8.92 14.73
CA PRO A 199 14.05 -10.08 15.54
C PRO A 199 13.96 -11.38 14.73
N ALA A 200 13.61 -11.30 13.43
CA ALA A 200 13.51 -12.46 12.56
C ALA A 200 14.90 -13.05 12.24
N LEU A 201 15.86 -12.19 11.88
CA LEU A 201 17.25 -12.58 11.62
C LEU A 201 17.93 -13.12 12.88
N ALA A 202 17.71 -12.49 14.04
CA ALA A 202 18.20 -13.00 15.31
C ALA A 202 17.64 -14.40 15.63
N LYS A 203 16.35 -14.64 15.33
CA LYS A 203 15.71 -15.95 15.52
C LYS A 203 16.24 -17.01 14.55
N GLN A 204 16.67 -16.62 13.35
CA GLN A 204 17.25 -17.51 12.34
C GLN A 204 18.69 -17.94 12.65
N GLY A 205 19.31 -17.44 13.72
CA GLY A 205 20.62 -17.90 14.18
C GLY A 205 21.78 -16.96 13.82
N ALA A 206 21.52 -15.72 13.42
CA ALA A 206 22.56 -14.69 13.33
C ALA A 206 23.30 -14.55 14.66
N ALA A 207 24.63 -14.40 14.61
CA ALA A 207 25.44 -14.24 15.81
C ALA A 207 25.13 -12.92 16.52
N LYS A 208 24.91 -11.85 15.76
CA LYS A 208 24.51 -10.53 16.26
C LYS A 208 23.83 -9.74 15.14
N VAL A 209 22.71 -9.09 15.45
CA VAL A 209 22.02 -8.19 14.52
C VAL A 209 22.01 -6.77 15.08
N THR A 210 22.74 -5.85 14.46
CA THR A 210 22.83 -4.46 14.89
C THR A 210 21.97 -3.57 14.01
N GLN A 211 20.99 -2.88 14.59
CA GLN A 211 20.26 -1.82 13.90
C GLN A 211 21.12 -0.57 13.83
N LEU A 212 21.43 -0.09 12.63
CA LEU A 212 22.03 1.23 12.43
C LEU A 212 20.97 2.20 11.95
N GLN A 213 20.69 3.24 12.73
CA GLN A 213 19.69 4.25 12.38
C GLN A 213 20.24 5.67 12.45
N ARG A 214 19.86 6.51 11.49
CA ARG A 214 20.14 7.95 11.54
C ARG A 214 19.12 8.71 12.39
N SER A 215 17.86 8.28 12.35
CA SER A 215 16.75 8.95 13.02
C SER A 215 15.85 7.91 13.67
N PRO A 216 15.62 7.97 14.99
CA PRO A 216 14.73 7.06 15.69
C PRO A 216 13.30 7.05 15.15
N SER A 217 12.62 5.92 15.32
CA SER A 217 11.17 5.77 15.10
C SER A 217 10.45 5.40 16.39
N TYR A 218 9.15 5.66 16.45
CA TYR A 218 8.32 5.12 17.52
C TYR A 218 8.05 3.64 17.29
N VAL A 219 8.34 2.83 18.31
CA VAL A 219 8.10 1.38 18.32
C VAL A 219 7.16 1.05 19.47
N MET A 220 6.11 0.28 19.19
CA MET A 220 5.11 -0.14 20.17
C MET A 220 4.92 -1.65 20.19
N SER A 221 4.91 -2.22 21.40
CA SER A 221 4.56 -3.61 21.61
C SER A 221 3.05 -3.80 21.54
N LEU A 222 2.61 -4.72 20.69
CA LEU A 222 1.20 -5.11 20.57
C LEU A 222 1.06 -6.61 20.81
N PRO A 223 0.01 -7.07 21.49
CA PRO A 223 -0.30 -8.49 21.58
C PRO A 223 -0.51 -9.09 20.19
N GLU A 224 0.05 -10.28 19.94
CA GLU A 224 -0.17 -11.02 18.69
C GLU A 224 -1.60 -11.56 18.56
N LYS A 225 -2.24 -11.86 19.69
CA LYS A 225 -3.65 -12.30 19.79
C LYS A 225 -4.51 -11.23 20.45
N ASP A 226 -5.74 -11.08 19.97
CA ASP A 226 -6.73 -10.17 20.56
C ASP A 226 -7.72 -10.98 21.42
N ALA A 227 -7.47 -11.02 22.74
CA ALA A 227 -8.30 -11.79 23.68
C ALA A 227 -9.77 -11.32 23.69
N ILE A 228 -10.04 -10.04 23.38
CA ILE A 228 -11.41 -9.52 23.26
C ILE A 228 -12.04 -10.05 21.98
N ALA A 229 -11.29 -10.09 20.87
CA ALA A 229 -11.77 -10.71 19.63
C ALA A 229 -12.11 -12.19 19.81
N ASP A 230 -11.26 -12.93 20.53
CA ASP A 230 -11.47 -14.35 20.82
C ASP A 230 -12.73 -14.56 21.67
N ALA A 231 -12.94 -13.73 22.69
CA ALA A 231 -14.16 -13.75 23.50
C ALA A 231 -15.41 -13.40 22.67
N LEU A 232 -15.34 -12.38 21.82
CA LEU A 232 -16.47 -11.95 20.98
C LEU A 232 -16.86 -13.04 19.97
N ARG A 233 -15.88 -13.69 19.32
CA ARG A 233 -16.13 -14.84 18.43
C ARG A 233 -16.77 -16.01 19.18
N LYS A 234 -16.26 -16.33 20.37
CA LYS A 234 -16.79 -17.42 21.20
C LYS A 234 -18.24 -17.18 21.66
N VAL A 235 -18.61 -15.93 21.97
CA VAL A 235 -19.96 -15.60 22.48
C VAL A 235 -20.97 -15.35 21.37
N PHE A 236 -20.58 -14.66 20.29
CA PHE A 236 -21.51 -14.19 19.25
C PHE A 236 -21.42 -14.97 17.93
N GLY A 237 -20.52 -15.96 17.84
CA GLY A 237 -20.20 -16.69 16.61
C GLY A 237 -19.26 -15.90 15.69
N ASP A 238 -18.71 -16.55 14.67
CA ASP A 238 -17.62 -16.00 13.86
C ASP A 238 -17.99 -14.69 13.16
N ARG A 239 -19.14 -14.63 12.50
CA ARG A 239 -19.56 -13.45 11.72
C ARG A 239 -19.82 -12.24 12.61
N ARG A 240 -20.73 -12.36 13.58
CA ARG A 240 -21.08 -11.24 14.49
C ARG A 240 -19.91 -10.87 15.41
N GLY A 241 -19.16 -11.85 15.88
CA GLY A 241 -17.95 -11.63 16.68
C GLY A 241 -16.89 -10.85 15.90
N HIS A 242 -16.67 -11.19 14.63
CA HIS A 242 -15.77 -10.44 13.75
C HIS A 242 -16.26 -9.01 13.50
N GLU A 243 -17.55 -8.81 13.17
CA GLU A 243 -18.12 -7.48 12.97
C GLU A 243 -17.96 -6.57 14.21
N LEU A 244 -18.21 -7.11 15.41
CA LEU A 244 -18.03 -6.40 16.67
C LEU A 244 -16.55 -6.08 16.94
N THR A 245 -15.66 -7.04 16.69
CA THR A 245 -14.21 -6.87 16.83
C THR A 245 -13.71 -5.78 15.89
N ARG A 246 -14.11 -5.81 14.62
CA ARG A 246 -13.75 -4.81 13.62
C ARG A 246 -14.20 -3.42 14.04
N ARG A 247 -15.45 -3.27 14.52
CA ARG A 247 -15.97 -1.99 15.05
C ARG A 247 -15.16 -1.49 16.25
N LYS A 248 -14.83 -2.38 17.20
CA LYS A 248 -14.00 -2.07 18.37
C LYS A 248 -12.60 -1.60 17.93
N ASN A 249 -11.95 -2.33 17.03
CA ASN A 249 -10.57 -2.02 16.59
C ASN A 249 -10.50 -0.72 15.79
N ILE A 250 -11.45 -0.47 14.87
CA ILE A 250 -11.57 0.83 14.17
C ILE A 250 -11.72 1.97 15.19
N PHE A 251 -12.61 1.81 16.17
CA PHE A 251 -12.82 2.83 17.20
C PHE A 251 -11.57 3.06 18.05
N GLN A 252 -10.93 1.99 18.55
CA GLN A 252 -9.74 2.06 19.38
C GLN A 252 -8.56 2.71 18.65
N GLN A 253 -8.27 2.30 17.41
CA GLN A 253 -7.21 2.88 16.60
C GLN A 253 -7.46 4.38 16.36
N ARG A 254 -8.71 4.74 16.06
CA ARG A 254 -9.09 6.15 15.87
C ARG A 254 -8.91 6.97 17.13
N MET A 255 -9.30 6.44 18.29
CA MET A 255 -9.12 7.15 19.57
C MET A 255 -7.64 7.33 19.89
N LEU A 256 -6.81 6.31 19.62
CA LEU A 256 -5.36 6.40 19.78
C LEU A 256 -4.77 7.47 18.85
N TYR A 257 -5.12 7.46 17.56
CA TYR A 257 -4.68 8.47 16.60
C TYR A 257 -5.08 9.88 17.05
N LYS A 258 -6.36 10.11 17.38
CA LYS A 258 -6.85 11.41 17.87
C LYS A 258 -6.17 11.85 19.15
N PHE A 259 -5.89 10.93 20.08
CA PHE A 259 -5.14 11.23 21.29
C PHE A 259 -3.71 11.68 20.98
N CYS A 260 -3.02 10.98 20.09
CA CYS A 260 -1.67 11.32 19.68
C CYS A 260 -1.58 12.68 18.99
N GLN A 261 -2.55 12.99 18.13
CA GLN A 261 -2.60 14.28 17.42
C GLN A 261 -3.05 15.44 18.31
N LYS A 262 -3.99 15.22 19.25
CA LYS A 262 -4.50 16.27 20.16
C LYS A 262 -3.59 16.52 21.37
N TYR A 263 -2.88 15.50 21.86
CA TYR A 263 -2.02 15.58 23.05
C TYR A 263 -0.63 14.94 22.80
N PRO A 264 0.15 15.44 21.82
CA PRO A 264 1.39 14.80 21.39
C PRO A 264 2.40 14.62 22.52
N ASP A 265 2.59 15.60 23.41
CA ASP A 265 3.56 15.49 24.50
C ASP A 265 3.19 14.43 25.53
N ARG A 266 1.90 14.25 25.81
CA ARG A 266 1.43 13.18 26.69
C ARG A 266 1.63 11.83 26.05
N ALA A 267 1.30 11.70 24.77
CA ALA A 267 1.53 10.48 24.01
C ALA A 267 3.03 10.11 23.97
N ARG A 268 3.92 11.09 23.74
CA ARG A 268 5.38 10.90 23.80
C ARG A 268 5.84 10.33 25.15
N LYS A 269 5.37 10.91 26.26
CA LYS A 269 5.73 10.44 27.61
C LYS A 269 5.27 9.00 27.87
N ILE A 270 4.04 8.66 27.46
CA ILE A 270 3.50 7.30 27.61
C ILE A 270 4.31 6.31 26.79
N ILE A 271 4.54 6.59 25.50
CA ILE A 271 5.29 5.70 24.61
C ILE A 271 6.71 5.51 25.13
N ARG A 272 7.41 6.60 25.49
CA ARG A 272 8.76 6.53 26.08
C ARG A 272 8.77 5.61 27.31
N ALA A 273 7.85 5.79 28.25
CA ALA A 273 7.81 4.99 29.48
C ALA A 273 7.50 3.50 29.22
N LEU A 274 6.69 3.18 28.22
CA LEU A 274 6.40 1.79 27.84
C LEU A 274 7.57 1.13 27.11
N THR A 275 8.31 1.90 26.31
CA THR A 275 9.51 1.43 25.62
C THR A 275 10.65 1.20 26.60
N ASP A 276 10.92 2.18 27.47
CA ASP A 276 11.99 2.15 28.48
C ASP A 276 11.91 0.90 29.38
N LYS A 277 10.69 0.57 29.84
CA LYS A 277 10.42 -0.64 30.63
C LYS A 277 10.77 -1.96 29.94
N GLN A 278 10.91 -1.97 28.62
CA GLN A 278 11.24 -3.15 27.84
C GLN A 278 12.72 -3.22 27.44
N LEU A 279 13.49 -2.14 27.60
CA LEU A 279 14.88 -2.09 27.18
C LEU A 279 15.81 -2.67 28.26
N PRO A 280 16.93 -3.31 27.86
CA PRO A 280 18.03 -3.59 28.78
C PRO A 280 18.76 -2.30 29.17
N GLU A 281 19.46 -2.29 30.30
CA GLU A 281 20.10 -1.09 30.88
C GLU A 281 21.07 -0.35 29.95
N HIS A 282 21.74 -1.05 29.02
CA HIS A 282 22.73 -0.47 28.12
C HIS A 282 22.11 0.29 26.93
N ILE A 283 20.80 0.18 26.68
CA ILE A 283 20.13 0.86 25.57
C ILE A 283 19.33 2.05 26.11
N ASP A 284 19.87 3.25 25.90
CA ASP A 284 19.21 4.49 26.31
C ASP A 284 18.01 4.80 25.39
N VAL A 285 16.81 4.84 25.99
CA VAL A 285 15.56 5.18 25.30
C VAL A 285 15.59 6.56 24.65
N ASP A 286 16.28 7.55 25.26
CA ASP A 286 16.33 8.92 24.79
C ASP A 286 17.31 9.12 23.63
N VAL A 287 18.21 8.17 23.40
CA VAL A 287 19.11 8.12 22.24
C VAL A 287 18.49 7.31 21.09
N HIS A 288 17.91 6.16 21.40
CA HIS A 288 17.53 5.18 20.37
C HIS A 288 16.04 5.19 20.00
N PHE A 289 15.17 5.78 20.83
CA PHE A 289 13.71 5.77 20.64
C PHE A 289 13.07 7.14 20.86
N LYS A 290 13.79 8.22 20.54
CA LYS A 290 13.31 9.61 20.63
C LYS A 290 13.24 10.30 19.26
N PRO A 291 12.17 10.07 18.48
CA PRO A 291 11.98 10.73 17.19
C PRO A 291 11.77 12.25 17.33
N LYS A 292 12.18 12.99 16.29
CA LYS A 292 11.93 14.44 16.19
C LYS A 292 10.44 14.76 15.91
N TYR A 293 9.75 13.89 15.18
CA TYR A 293 8.33 14.02 14.84
C TYR A 293 7.41 13.52 15.96
N GLY A 294 6.12 13.89 15.94
CA GLY A 294 5.12 13.50 16.93
C GLY A 294 4.55 12.09 16.68
N PRO A 295 4.03 11.39 17.70
CA PRO A 295 3.39 10.10 17.49
C PRO A 295 2.27 10.16 16.44
N TRP A 296 2.28 9.23 15.49
CA TRP A 296 1.37 9.15 14.32
C TRP A 296 1.57 10.21 13.21
N ASP A 297 2.51 11.15 13.31
CA ASP A 297 2.92 11.97 12.15
C ASP A 297 3.64 11.11 11.08
N GLN A 298 4.16 9.97 11.52
CA GLN A 298 4.54 8.81 10.74
C GLN A 298 3.95 7.56 11.38
N ARG A 299 3.80 6.49 10.60
CA ARG A 299 3.20 5.24 11.07
C ARG A 299 4.07 4.63 12.18
N LEU A 300 3.44 4.26 13.29
CA LEU A 300 4.12 3.61 14.40
C LEU A 300 4.53 2.19 13.98
N CYS A 301 5.73 1.76 14.37
CA CYS A 301 6.20 0.41 14.12
C CYS A 301 5.66 -0.55 15.19
N ALA A 302 4.94 -1.59 14.78
CA ALA A 302 4.39 -2.59 15.70
C ALA A 302 5.36 -3.76 15.89
N VAL A 303 5.59 -4.16 17.14
CA VAL A 303 6.42 -5.32 17.52
C VAL A 303 5.57 -6.35 18.27
N PRO A 304 5.14 -7.45 17.61
CA PRO A 304 4.31 -8.48 18.21
C PRO A 304 4.94 -9.08 19.46
N ASN A 305 4.21 -9.01 20.56
CA ASN A 305 4.62 -9.42 21.89
C ASN A 305 5.96 -8.78 22.34
N GLY A 306 6.45 -7.71 21.71
CA GLY A 306 7.77 -7.12 22.00
C GLY A 306 8.95 -8.00 21.56
N ASP A 307 8.83 -8.68 20.41
CA ASP A 307 9.88 -9.52 19.81
C ASP A 307 11.22 -8.80 19.65
N LEU A 308 11.22 -7.56 19.15
CA LEU A 308 12.41 -6.73 19.05
C LEU A 308 13.07 -6.49 20.41
N PHE A 309 12.29 -6.06 21.41
CA PHE A 309 12.81 -5.79 22.74
C PHE A 309 13.33 -7.05 23.43
N ARG A 310 12.72 -8.21 23.19
CA ARG A 310 13.26 -9.51 23.64
C ARG A 310 14.61 -9.81 23.01
N ALA A 311 14.80 -9.52 21.73
CA ALA A 311 16.09 -9.73 21.05
C ALA A 311 17.20 -8.86 21.67
N PHE A 312 16.89 -7.60 22.02
CA PHE A 312 17.83 -6.74 22.77
C PHE A 312 18.15 -7.30 24.15
N ARG A 313 17.13 -7.69 24.93
CA ARG A 313 17.36 -8.27 26.28
C ARG A 313 18.15 -9.58 26.26
N LYS A 314 18.04 -10.38 25.19
CA LYS A 314 18.83 -11.60 24.99
C LYS A 314 20.26 -11.33 24.49
N GLY A 315 20.58 -10.10 24.10
CA GLY A 315 21.88 -9.74 23.53
C GLY A 315 22.09 -10.16 22.07
N THR A 316 21.12 -10.84 21.44
CA THR A 316 21.19 -11.27 20.03
C THR A 316 21.00 -10.12 19.05
N ALA A 317 20.44 -9.00 19.51
CA ALA A 317 20.32 -7.76 18.74
C ALA A 317 20.95 -6.57 19.48
N ASP A 318 21.24 -5.50 18.75
CA ASP A 318 21.71 -4.21 19.28
C ASP A 318 21.21 -3.03 18.45
N ILE A 319 21.44 -1.82 18.92
CA ILE A 319 21.05 -0.59 18.22
C ILE A 319 22.09 0.51 18.35
N VAL A 320 22.35 1.19 17.25
CA VAL A 320 23.26 2.33 17.15
C VAL A 320 22.54 3.46 16.43
N THR A 321 22.52 4.65 17.06
CA THR A 321 21.99 5.87 16.44
C THR A 321 23.16 6.74 15.99
N ASP A 322 23.49 6.72 14.70
CA ASP A 322 24.61 7.48 14.14
C ASP A 322 24.48 7.67 12.61
N GLY A 323 25.36 8.51 12.04
CA GLY A 323 25.59 8.63 10.61
C GLY A 323 26.60 7.59 10.09
N ILE A 324 26.53 7.33 8.78
CA ILE A 324 27.50 6.50 8.06
C ILE A 324 28.51 7.45 7.43
N GLU A 325 29.81 7.24 7.71
CA GLU A 325 30.89 7.94 7.01
C GLU A 325 31.23 7.22 5.70
N THR A 326 31.58 5.92 5.80
CA THR A 326 31.92 5.06 4.67
C THR A 326 31.77 3.60 5.07
N PHE A 327 31.53 2.73 4.11
CA PHE A 327 31.71 1.30 4.29
C PHE A 327 33.21 1.01 4.26
N THR A 328 33.60 -0.05 4.98
CA THR A 328 34.97 -0.54 5.06
C THR A 328 34.99 -1.99 4.57
N PRO A 329 36.18 -2.58 4.31
CA PRO A 329 36.26 -3.99 3.92
C PRO A 329 35.58 -4.97 4.90
N THR A 330 35.42 -4.59 6.17
CA THR A 330 34.90 -5.43 7.25
C THR A 330 33.57 -4.95 7.84
N GLY A 331 33.01 -3.84 7.37
CA GLY A 331 31.82 -3.28 7.99
C GLY A 331 31.50 -1.83 7.60
N ILE A 332 31.10 -1.04 8.60
CA ILE A 332 30.67 0.36 8.42
C ILE A 332 31.38 1.26 9.43
N ARG A 333 32.11 2.26 8.93
CA ARG A 333 32.61 3.36 9.75
C ARG A 333 31.52 4.39 9.97
N LEU A 334 31.29 4.73 11.23
CA LEU A 334 30.30 5.69 11.65
C LEU A 334 30.88 7.11 11.68
N SER A 335 30.03 8.12 11.53
CA SER A 335 30.43 9.52 11.57
C SER A 335 31.02 9.94 12.93
N SER A 336 30.74 9.21 14.01
CA SER A 336 31.39 9.41 15.32
C SER A 336 32.81 8.83 15.41
N GLY A 337 33.28 8.11 14.39
CA GLY A 337 34.57 7.43 14.36
C GLY A 337 34.53 5.97 14.84
N GLY A 338 33.39 5.47 15.34
CA GLY A 338 33.20 4.06 15.64
C GLY A 338 33.11 3.18 14.38
N GLU A 339 33.26 1.87 14.53
CA GLU A 339 33.12 0.91 13.42
C GLU A 339 32.21 -0.25 13.81
N LEU A 340 31.29 -0.62 12.92
CA LEU A 340 30.40 -1.76 13.06
C LEU A 340 30.84 -2.86 12.11
N GLU A 341 31.39 -3.94 12.65
CA GLU A 341 31.72 -5.14 11.87
C GLU A 341 30.46 -5.83 11.35
N ALA A 342 30.50 -6.28 10.09
CA ALA A 342 29.38 -6.98 9.46
C ALA A 342 29.89 -8.02 8.46
N ASP A 343 29.26 -9.19 8.43
CA ASP A 343 29.34 -10.13 7.31
C ASP A 343 28.26 -9.81 6.25
N ILE A 344 27.13 -9.26 6.71
CA ILE A 344 25.97 -8.90 5.88
C ILE A 344 25.48 -7.51 6.27
N ILE A 345 25.25 -6.65 5.28
CA ILE A 345 24.62 -5.34 5.45
C ILE A 345 23.27 -5.37 4.76
N VAL A 346 22.20 -5.07 5.51
CA VAL A 346 20.84 -4.98 4.98
C VAL A 346 20.43 -3.51 4.85
N THR A 347 20.15 -3.05 3.64
CA THR A 347 19.76 -1.66 3.34
C THR A 347 18.24 -1.50 3.42
N ALA A 348 17.69 -1.52 4.64
CA ALA A 348 16.26 -1.27 4.91
C ALA A 348 15.90 0.23 4.81
N THR A 349 16.28 0.86 3.70
CA THR A 349 16.28 2.31 3.44
C THR A 349 14.97 2.84 2.88
N GLY A 350 14.01 1.96 2.58
CA GLY A 350 12.64 2.31 2.20
C GLY A 350 12.36 2.10 0.72
N LEU A 351 11.40 2.85 0.20
CA LEU A 351 10.74 2.56 -1.08
C LEU A 351 10.77 3.78 -1.99
N ASN A 352 10.67 3.55 -3.29
CA ASN A 352 10.33 4.57 -4.28
C ASN A 352 8.84 4.50 -4.58
N LEU A 353 8.18 5.65 -4.67
CA LEU A 353 6.77 5.70 -5.03
C LEU A 353 6.59 5.74 -6.54
N LEU A 354 5.58 5.02 -7.01
CA LEU A 354 5.13 5.01 -8.39
C LEU A 354 3.62 4.79 -8.38
N LEU A 355 2.86 5.90 -8.48
CA LEU A 355 1.41 5.79 -8.64
C LEU A 355 1.06 5.24 -10.01
N PHE A 356 -0.08 4.56 -10.04
CA PHE A 356 -0.67 3.99 -11.24
C PHE A 356 0.23 3.01 -12.00
N GLY A 357 1.25 2.45 -11.34
CA GLY A 357 2.22 1.54 -11.95
C GLY A 357 3.09 2.20 -13.03
N GLY A 358 3.09 3.54 -13.10
CA GLY A 358 3.81 4.29 -14.14
C GLY A 358 3.11 4.29 -15.50
N VAL A 359 1.82 3.93 -15.55
CA VAL A 359 1.03 3.96 -16.80
C VAL A 359 0.93 5.39 -17.31
N GLU A 360 1.29 5.60 -18.57
CA GLU A 360 1.04 6.85 -19.28
C GLU A 360 -0.44 6.92 -19.67
N ALA A 361 -1.14 7.94 -19.16
CA ALA A 361 -2.55 8.15 -19.47
C ALA A 361 -2.69 9.26 -20.51
N GLU A 362 -3.65 9.11 -21.41
CA GLU A 362 -3.94 10.05 -22.50
C GLU A 362 -5.45 10.20 -22.68
N VAL A 363 -5.89 11.40 -23.02
CA VAL A 363 -7.29 11.70 -23.34
C VAL A 363 -7.30 12.40 -24.70
N ASP A 364 -7.96 11.78 -25.69
CA ASP A 364 -8.14 12.35 -27.04
C ASP A 364 -6.86 12.84 -27.75
N GLY A 365 -5.74 12.13 -27.57
CA GLY A 365 -4.45 12.50 -28.18
C GLY A 365 -3.48 13.20 -27.23
N GLU A 366 -3.97 13.70 -26.10
CA GLU A 366 -3.20 14.54 -25.17
C GLU A 366 -2.77 13.76 -23.92
N VAL A 367 -1.46 13.73 -23.66
CA VAL A 367 -0.91 13.07 -22.47
C VAL A 367 -1.34 13.81 -21.21
N VAL A 368 -1.91 13.08 -20.26
CA VAL A 368 -2.37 13.62 -18.98
C VAL A 368 -1.19 13.86 -18.05
N ASP A 369 -0.98 15.11 -17.69
CA ASP A 369 -0.09 15.47 -16.58
C ASP A 369 -0.80 15.23 -15.24
N VAL A 370 -0.63 14.02 -14.70
CA VAL A 370 -1.22 13.62 -13.42
C VAL A 370 -0.84 14.54 -12.26
N THR A 371 0.30 15.25 -12.33
CA THR A 371 0.75 16.17 -11.26
C THR A 371 -0.10 17.44 -11.17
N LYS A 372 -0.87 17.73 -12.22
CA LYS A 372 -1.84 18.84 -12.27
C LYS A 372 -3.26 18.40 -11.92
N ALA A 373 -3.55 17.11 -11.96
CA ALA A 373 -4.87 16.58 -11.63
C ALA A 373 -5.17 16.68 -10.12
N LEU A 374 -6.45 16.89 -9.79
CA LEU A 374 -6.96 16.86 -8.42
C LEU A 374 -7.73 15.56 -8.16
N ALA A 375 -7.51 14.97 -6.99
CA ALA A 375 -8.23 13.79 -6.54
C ALA A 375 -9.67 14.13 -6.12
N TYR A 376 -10.65 13.57 -6.83
CA TYR A 376 -12.07 13.62 -6.48
C TYR A 376 -12.43 12.43 -5.59
N LYS A 377 -12.97 12.71 -4.40
CA LYS A 377 -13.28 11.77 -3.31
C LYS A 377 -12.14 10.79 -3.00
N GLY A 378 -10.90 11.17 -3.31
CA GLY A 378 -9.72 10.31 -3.16
C GLY A 378 -9.72 9.03 -4.01
N MET A 379 -10.53 8.95 -5.07
CA MET A 379 -10.66 7.73 -5.89
C MET A 379 -10.81 7.97 -7.40
N MET A 380 -10.98 9.21 -7.86
CA MET A 380 -10.98 9.60 -9.28
C MET A 380 -10.09 10.82 -9.48
N LEU A 381 -9.77 11.18 -10.72
CA LEU A 381 -8.95 12.35 -11.05
C LEU A 381 -9.73 13.34 -11.91
N SER A 382 -9.55 14.64 -11.65
CA SER A 382 -10.13 15.71 -12.45
C SER A 382 -9.73 15.59 -13.92
N GLY A 383 -10.70 15.70 -14.82
CA GLY A 383 -10.46 15.72 -16.28
C GLY A 383 -10.06 14.36 -16.87
N ILE A 384 -10.18 13.27 -16.11
CA ILE A 384 -9.91 11.91 -16.62
C ILE A 384 -11.23 11.12 -16.64
N PRO A 385 -11.81 10.85 -17.83
CA PRO A 385 -13.07 10.13 -17.96
C PRO A 385 -12.96 8.66 -17.54
N ASN A 386 -14.01 8.11 -16.90
CA ASN A 386 -14.14 6.69 -16.59
C ASN A 386 -12.91 6.05 -15.91
N PHE A 387 -12.18 6.83 -15.13
CA PHE A 387 -10.98 6.40 -14.42
C PHE A 387 -11.20 6.46 -12.92
N ALA A 388 -10.87 5.38 -12.23
CA ALA A 388 -10.86 5.32 -10.78
C ALA A 388 -9.62 4.58 -10.28
N PHE A 389 -9.24 4.81 -9.02
CA PHE A 389 -8.09 4.17 -8.39
C PHE A 389 -8.32 3.89 -6.91
N ALA A 390 -7.54 2.96 -6.37
CA ALA A 390 -7.54 2.63 -4.95
C ALA A 390 -6.25 3.08 -4.26
N ILE A 391 -6.37 3.98 -3.28
CA ILE A 391 -5.34 4.28 -2.29
C ILE A 391 -5.93 4.12 -0.90
N GLY A 392 -5.26 3.36 -0.02
CA GLY A 392 -5.71 3.12 1.34
C GLY A 392 -5.30 4.20 2.33
N TYR A 393 -5.67 4.00 3.60
CA TYR A 393 -5.28 4.90 4.69
C TYR A 393 -3.81 4.75 5.07
N THR A 394 -3.14 5.87 5.34
CA THR A 394 -1.79 5.86 5.94
C THR A 394 -1.83 5.61 7.45
N ASN A 395 -2.93 6.04 8.11
CA ASN A 395 -3.16 5.99 9.55
C ASN A 395 -4.09 4.84 10.01
N SER A 396 -4.59 4.03 9.08
CA SER A 396 -5.51 2.91 9.36
C SER A 396 -5.24 1.74 8.41
N SER A 397 -6.14 0.76 8.38
CA SER A 397 -6.04 -0.44 7.54
C SER A 397 -6.41 -0.13 6.09
N TRP A 398 -5.64 -0.69 5.16
CA TRP A 398 -5.77 -0.42 3.72
C TRP A 398 -7.15 -0.81 3.17
N THR A 399 -7.64 -2.00 3.50
CA THR A 399 -8.93 -2.53 3.01
C THR A 399 -10.14 -1.71 3.40
N LEU A 400 -10.08 -1.00 4.54
CA LEU A 400 -11.20 -0.15 4.98
C LEU A 400 -11.58 0.89 3.93
N LYS A 401 -10.59 1.49 3.27
CA LYS A 401 -10.83 2.46 2.20
C LYS A 401 -11.15 1.79 0.88
N VAL A 402 -10.43 0.71 0.55
CA VAL A 402 -10.66 -0.05 -0.68
C VAL A 402 -12.12 -0.50 -0.78
N ASP A 403 -12.68 -1.10 0.27
CA ASP A 403 -14.09 -1.53 0.28
C ASP A 403 -15.04 -0.37 -0.05
N LEU A 404 -14.84 0.82 0.53
CA LEU A 404 -15.68 1.99 0.29
C LEU A 404 -15.54 2.52 -1.15
N VAL A 405 -14.32 2.53 -1.69
CA VAL A 405 -14.04 2.93 -3.07
C VAL A 405 -14.72 1.98 -4.06
N CYS A 406 -14.61 0.68 -3.84
CA CYS A 406 -15.23 -0.34 -4.70
C CYS A 406 -16.77 -0.28 -4.64
N GLU A 407 -17.33 -0.13 -3.43
CA GLU A 407 -18.78 0.06 -3.25
C GLU A 407 -19.27 1.31 -4.00
N HIS A 408 -18.56 2.44 -3.88
CA HIS A 408 -18.94 3.68 -4.55
C HIS A 408 -18.87 3.55 -6.07
N LEU A 409 -17.80 2.95 -6.61
CA LEU A 409 -17.69 2.68 -8.04
C LEU A 409 -18.86 1.82 -8.54
N CYS A 410 -19.22 0.76 -7.82
CA CYS A 410 -20.37 -0.07 -8.18
C CYS A 410 -21.68 0.74 -8.18
N ARG A 411 -21.85 1.70 -7.27
CA ARG A 411 -23.03 2.59 -7.27
C ARG A 411 -23.02 3.55 -8.47
N VAL A 412 -21.85 4.07 -8.85
CA VAL A 412 -21.69 4.92 -10.05
C VAL A 412 -22.06 4.12 -11.31
N LEU A 413 -21.53 2.90 -11.44
CA LEU A 413 -21.85 1.99 -12.54
C LEU A 413 -23.35 1.66 -12.63
N ALA A 414 -23.99 1.33 -11.50
CA ALA A 414 -25.44 1.09 -11.46
C ALA A 414 -26.25 2.32 -11.86
N HIS A 415 -25.80 3.51 -11.45
CA HIS A 415 -26.45 4.77 -11.84
C HIS A 415 -26.32 5.02 -13.35
N MET A 416 -25.16 4.75 -13.93
CA MET A 416 -24.94 4.87 -15.38
C MET A 416 -25.87 3.96 -16.17
N ASP A 417 -25.96 2.69 -15.78
CA ASP A 417 -26.83 1.71 -16.45
C ASP A 417 -28.30 2.14 -16.37
N ALA A 418 -28.74 2.59 -15.20
CA ALA A 418 -30.14 3.01 -14.97
C ALA A 418 -30.55 4.24 -15.79
N HIS A 419 -29.60 5.05 -16.26
CA HIS A 419 -29.86 6.30 -16.97
C HIS A 419 -29.30 6.31 -18.40
N GLY A 420 -28.75 5.19 -18.90
CA GLY A 420 -28.16 5.10 -20.23
C GLY A 420 -26.94 6.01 -20.43
N LEU A 421 -26.07 6.11 -19.42
CA LEU A 421 -24.88 6.95 -19.42
C LEU A 421 -23.63 6.13 -19.80
N GLY A 422 -22.70 6.74 -20.54
CA GLY A 422 -21.46 6.10 -20.98
C GLY A 422 -20.20 6.66 -20.33
N THR A 423 -20.26 7.90 -19.83
CA THR A 423 -19.10 8.57 -19.23
C THR A 423 -19.44 9.13 -17.84
N PHE A 424 -18.51 9.01 -16.90
CA PHE A 424 -18.40 9.82 -15.69
C PHE A 424 -17.03 10.52 -15.67
N MET A 425 -17.00 11.80 -15.33
CA MET A 425 -15.74 12.56 -15.23
C MET A 425 -15.85 13.64 -14.16
N PRO A 426 -14.93 13.65 -13.16
CA PRO A 426 -14.83 14.78 -12.25
C PRO A 426 -14.33 16.01 -12.99
N VAL A 427 -15.03 17.14 -12.87
CA VAL A 427 -14.65 18.41 -13.51
C VAL A 427 -14.55 19.51 -12.46
N LEU A 428 -13.40 20.19 -12.45
CA LEU A 428 -13.14 21.31 -11.56
C LEU A 428 -14.01 22.50 -11.99
N ASP A 429 -14.88 22.94 -11.08
CA ASP A 429 -15.68 24.16 -11.27
C ASP A 429 -14.87 25.42 -10.96
N ASP A 430 -13.88 25.31 -10.05
CA ASP A 430 -12.97 26.38 -9.65
C ASP A 430 -11.50 26.00 -10.00
N PRO A 431 -10.93 26.54 -11.10
CA PRO A 431 -9.56 26.26 -11.49
C PRO A 431 -8.52 26.91 -10.55
N ASP A 432 -8.92 27.93 -9.77
CA ASP A 432 -8.05 28.68 -8.87
C ASP A 432 -8.09 28.12 -7.43
N MET A 433 -8.77 27.00 -7.20
CA MET A 433 -8.90 26.37 -5.89
C MET A 433 -7.51 26.13 -5.26
N PRO A 434 -7.29 26.54 -3.99
CA PRO A 434 -6.06 26.23 -3.29
C PRO A 434 -5.80 24.72 -3.21
N THR A 435 -4.63 24.30 -3.65
CA THR A 435 -4.22 22.88 -3.70
C THR A 435 -3.23 22.53 -2.59
N ARG A 436 -3.17 21.25 -2.26
CA ARG A 436 -2.27 20.63 -1.29
C ARG A 436 -1.71 19.33 -1.87
N PRO A 437 -0.57 18.83 -1.36
CA PRO A 437 -0.07 17.51 -1.74
C PRO A 437 -1.12 16.42 -1.48
N LEU A 438 -1.24 15.41 -2.35
CA LEU A 438 -2.20 14.30 -2.17
C LEU A 438 -2.04 13.58 -0.83
N LEU A 439 -0.78 13.36 -0.41
CA LEU A 439 -0.44 12.71 0.84
C LEU A 439 0.25 13.72 1.76
N ASP A 440 -0.49 14.24 2.73
CA ASP A 440 0.06 15.09 3.80
C ASP A 440 0.71 14.21 4.89
N PHE A 441 1.83 13.58 4.55
CA PHE A 441 2.51 12.59 5.41
C PHE A 441 4.02 12.86 5.48
N SER A 442 4.55 13.01 6.70
CA SER A 442 5.92 13.47 6.92
C SER A 442 7.01 12.43 6.65
N ALA A 443 6.64 11.19 6.27
CA ALA A 443 7.60 10.13 6.01
C ALA A 443 8.50 10.47 4.80
N GLY A 444 9.81 10.32 4.98
CA GLY A 444 10.79 10.75 3.98
C GLY A 444 10.60 10.13 2.58
N TYR A 445 10.13 8.90 2.50
CA TYR A 445 9.85 8.25 1.21
C TYR A 445 8.68 8.89 0.45
N VAL A 446 7.68 9.44 1.17
CA VAL A 446 6.58 10.19 0.55
C VAL A 446 7.08 11.55 0.09
N GLN A 447 7.79 12.26 0.97
CA GLN A 447 8.31 13.61 0.70
C GLN A 447 9.16 13.68 -0.57
N ARG A 448 9.98 12.64 -0.84
CA ARG A 448 10.78 12.55 -2.07
C ARG A 448 9.96 12.47 -3.35
N SER A 449 8.73 11.95 -3.29
CA SER A 449 7.91 11.70 -4.47
C SER A 449 6.72 12.64 -4.61
N LEU A 450 6.47 13.55 -3.66
CA LEU A 450 5.29 14.43 -3.68
C LEU A 450 5.10 15.21 -4.98
N HIS A 451 6.19 15.65 -5.61
CA HIS A 451 6.19 16.40 -6.86
C HIS A 451 5.78 15.56 -8.09
N LEU A 452 5.66 14.24 -7.94
CA LEU A 452 5.27 13.28 -8.98
C LEU A 452 3.82 12.78 -8.81
N LEU A 453 3.13 13.17 -7.73
CA LEU A 453 1.79 12.71 -7.42
C LEU A 453 0.75 13.75 -7.87
N PRO A 454 -0.53 13.37 -8.07
CA PRO A 454 -1.61 14.33 -8.19
C PRO A 454 -1.74 15.17 -6.92
N LYS A 455 -2.62 16.16 -6.98
CA LYS A 455 -2.91 17.07 -5.86
C LYS A 455 -4.26 16.74 -5.26
N GLN A 456 -4.54 17.38 -4.14
CA GLN A 456 -5.89 17.51 -3.61
C GLN A 456 -6.22 18.99 -3.40
N GLY A 457 -7.50 19.31 -3.40
CA GLY A 457 -8.04 20.62 -3.08
C GLY A 457 -8.16 20.86 -1.57
N ALA A 458 -8.70 22.03 -1.22
CA ALA A 458 -8.86 22.46 0.16
C ALA A 458 -10.12 21.89 0.86
N SER A 459 -11.09 21.40 0.09
CA SER A 459 -12.39 20.95 0.60
C SER A 459 -12.98 19.81 -0.24
N ALA A 460 -13.99 19.14 0.33
CA ALA A 460 -14.81 18.18 -0.40
C ALA A 460 -15.47 18.83 -1.63
N PRO A 461 -15.65 18.07 -2.73
CA PRO A 461 -15.30 16.66 -2.90
C PRO A 461 -13.85 16.44 -3.35
N TRP A 462 -13.04 17.49 -3.47
CA TRP A 462 -11.66 17.46 -4.00
C TRP A 462 -10.63 17.10 -2.93
N HIS A 463 -10.83 16.07 -2.12
CA HIS A 463 -9.86 15.71 -1.10
C HIS A 463 -9.74 14.20 -0.88
N LEU A 464 -8.53 13.79 -0.48
CA LEU A 464 -8.25 12.43 -0.05
C LEU A 464 -8.43 12.35 1.47
N ALA A 465 -9.64 12.00 1.93
CA ALA A 465 -9.87 11.85 3.35
C ALA A 465 -9.03 10.68 3.91
N MET A 466 -8.37 10.93 5.05
CA MET A 466 -7.66 9.92 5.86
C MET A 466 -8.45 9.61 7.14
N ASP A 467 -9.78 9.67 7.09
CA ASP A 467 -10.70 9.28 8.17
C ASP A 467 -11.81 8.37 7.61
N TYR A 468 -11.92 7.17 8.18
CA TYR A 468 -12.87 6.16 7.74
C TYR A 468 -14.33 6.62 7.82
N ASN A 469 -14.73 7.38 8.84
CA ASN A 469 -16.12 7.80 8.99
C ASN A 469 -16.49 8.89 7.99
N GLU A 470 -15.53 9.75 7.67
CA GLU A 470 -15.70 10.75 6.61
C GLU A 470 -15.86 10.09 5.25
N ASP A 471 -15.03 9.11 4.92
CA ASP A 471 -15.17 8.34 3.68
C ASP A 471 -16.48 7.53 3.66
N VAL A 472 -16.94 6.93 4.77
CA VAL A 472 -18.27 6.29 4.83
C VAL A 472 -19.36 7.30 4.45
N ARG A 473 -19.31 8.52 4.99
CA ARG A 473 -20.28 9.56 4.63
C ARG A 473 -20.22 9.91 3.14
N HIS A 474 -19.02 10.11 2.58
CA HIS A 474 -18.85 10.60 1.20
C HIS A 474 -19.04 9.52 0.13
N LEU A 475 -18.66 8.28 0.43
CA LEU A 475 -18.63 7.16 -0.53
C LEU A 475 -19.85 6.24 -0.39
N ARG A 476 -20.37 6.04 0.83
CA ARG A 476 -21.51 5.13 1.08
C ARG A 476 -22.82 5.87 1.24
N ASP A 477 -22.86 6.92 2.08
CA ASP A 477 -24.13 7.54 2.48
C ASP A 477 -24.60 8.62 1.49
N GLN A 478 -23.69 9.43 0.95
CA GLN A 478 -24.02 10.46 -0.03
C GLN A 478 -24.40 9.87 -1.40
N PRO A 479 -25.22 10.59 -2.20
CA PRO A 479 -25.50 10.22 -3.59
C PRO A 479 -24.23 10.11 -4.45
N VAL A 480 -24.34 9.37 -5.55
CA VAL A 480 -23.27 9.32 -6.57
C VAL A 480 -23.25 10.56 -7.44
N THR A 481 -24.40 11.23 -7.62
CA THR A 481 -24.50 12.50 -8.33
C THR A 481 -23.94 13.63 -7.49
N ASP A 482 -23.10 14.46 -8.11
CA ASP A 482 -22.40 15.57 -7.49
C ASP A 482 -22.19 16.66 -8.57
N PRO A 483 -22.33 17.96 -8.27
CA PRO A 483 -22.08 19.02 -9.25
C PRO A 483 -20.71 18.91 -9.95
N ALA A 484 -19.70 18.46 -9.22
CA ALA A 484 -18.35 18.28 -9.72
C ALA A 484 -18.12 16.94 -10.45
N LEU A 485 -19.14 16.06 -10.56
CA LEU A 485 -19.09 14.80 -11.30
C LEU A 485 -20.06 14.84 -12.49
N ARG A 486 -19.51 15.04 -13.68
CA ARG A 486 -20.29 15.11 -14.92
C ARG A 486 -20.55 13.71 -15.46
N PHE A 487 -21.76 13.50 -15.95
CA PHE A 487 -22.16 12.30 -16.67
C PHE A 487 -22.58 12.65 -18.09
N GLU A 488 -22.26 11.77 -19.04
CA GLU A 488 -22.66 11.92 -20.44
C GLU A 488 -23.45 10.70 -20.92
N PRO A 489 -24.46 10.89 -21.80
CA PRO A 489 -25.19 9.78 -22.42
C PRO A 489 -24.25 8.80 -23.13
N ALA A 490 -24.62 7.52 -23.13
CA ALA A 490 -23.87 6.51 -23.87
C ALA A 490 -23.88 6.83 -25.37
N ALA A 491 -22.71 6.75 -26.01
CA ALA A 491 -22.56 6.93 -27.45
C ALA A 491 -23.40 5.87 -28.20
N ASP A 492 -24.05 6.27 -29.30
CA ASP A 492 -24.75 5.33 -30.17
C ASP A 492 -23.72 4.48 -30.92
N ARG A 493 -23.46 3.28 -30.41
CA ARG A 493 -22.43 2.37 -30.91
C ARG A 493 -22.62 1.98 -32.39
N ARG A 494 -23.83 2.12 -32.95
CA ARG A 494 -24.10 1.88 -34.37
C ARG A 494 -23.60 2.99 -35.30
N ALA A 495 -23.42 4.21 -34.78
CA ALA A 495 -22.94 5.35 -35.55
C ALA A 495 -21.41 5.40 -35.63
N VAL A 496 -20.71 4.89 -34.60
CA VAL A 496 -19.24 4.94 -34.49
C VAL A 496 -18.55 3.95 -35.43
N GLU A 497 -19.11 2.74 -35.62
CA GLU A 497 -18.58 1.73 -36.55
C GLU A 497 -18.79 2.09 -38.03
N ALA A 498 -19.62 3.08 -38.35
CA ALA A 498 -19.87 3.53 -39.72
C ALA A 498 -18.89 4.61 -40.22
N VAL A 499 -18.01 5.11 -39.34
CA VAL A 499 -17.08 6.23 -39.61
C VAL A 499 -15.60 5.83 -39.47
N ALA A 500 -15.30 4.63 -38.96
CA ALA A 500 -13.98 4.00 -38.96
C ALA A 500 -13.82 3.06 -40.14
#